data_AF-A0AAD4Q7Q2-F1
#
_entry.id   AF-A0AAD4Q7Q2-F1
#
_cell.length_a   1.000
_cell.length_b   1.000
_cell.length_c   1.000
_cell.angle_alpha   90.00
_cell.angle_beta   90.00
_cell.angle_gamma   90.00
#
_symmetry.space_group_name_H-M   'P 1'
#
loop_
_entity.id
_entity.type
_entity.pdbx_description
1 polymer ?
#
loop_
_entity_poly.entity_id
_entity_poly.type
_entity_poly.pdbx_seq_one_letter_code
_entity_poly.pdbx_strand_id
1 'polypeptide(L)'
;MLYILPAEVTLNVLSHLPIPSLLSLPVLSRQWLDFFTTNQSIIFRSAALLHEYIQPETLSLEDALSVNTGRPWAGSTSWKDFCHRSFQLQKNWEGRGRAVVRVVPPPGLNVHRIKIDEEAGICIMTCVWGGLNVLHLFSGIVLWCLPQSHVRSHAHCEYDNGYLVFDRMDGAMEVWRLANDFSIEDEVAADAPPDGEQMDVSATVAALYHQYVPRGQFRPWALLRFHEFPLAYRLAYPTLICASDERAFLHDVLTGSLVQTIDIHLDGLRYVDVNERHAFVCERAAVHVFSRESGSEVLRIPVDAIVQCSQLVEDPVTVSGDWFVTPLSVYSRSDGFSFHPEFIAAHVSRDGRDLAVLLESCRIVFVRDFERICRGETSLKQAGRVLGIAPQACYYLGFEHGRVCVATIQGLYIFTFGTDLSAKAVFVRPSIEPSTSSYYPISCMQLTDRRIYFTWEDARRRQDIPLFEDPENAQELQPSMTPNLDLELQVWMARHGR
;
A
#
# COMPACT_ATOMS: atom_id res chain seq x y z
N MET A 1 -10.55 -39.90 -22.61
CA MET A 1 -11.95 -39.84 -22.13
C MET A 1 -12.59 -38.47 -22.35
N LEU A 2 -11.96 -37.34 -21.96
CA LEU A 2 -12.59 -36.01 -22.10
C LEU A 2 -12.95 -35.63 -23.55
N TYR A 3 -12.20 -36.09 -24.57
CA TYR A 3 -12.49 -35.81 -25.99
C TYR A 3 -13.80 -36.43 -26.54
N ILE A 4 -14.50 -37.26 -25.75
CA ILE A 4 -15.79 -37.86 -26.10
C ILE A 4 -16.96 -37.02 -25.56
N LEU A 5 -16.67 -36.09 -24.64
CA LEU A 5 -17.67 -35.24 -24.01
C LEU A 5 -18.03 -34.06 -24.94
N PRO A 6 -19.23 -33.48 -24.81
CA PRO A 6 -19.57 -32.21 -25.42
C PRO A 6 -18.56 -31.11 -25.03
N ALA A 7 -18.39 -30.12 -25.91
CA ALA A 7 -17.41 -29.05 -25.71
C ALA A 7 -17.69 -28.26 -24.43
N GLU A 8 -18.96 -28.02 -24.12
CA GLU A 8 -19.43 -27.30 -22.94
C GLU A 8 -19.06 -28.04 -21.65
N VAL A 9 -19.25 -29.36 -21.62
CA VAL A 9 -18.86 -30.20 -20.48
C VAL A 9 -17.35 -30.20 -20.31
N THR A 10 -16.61 -30.27 -21.42
CA THR A 10 -15.14 -30.19 -21.39
C THR A 10 -14.68 -28.85 -20.85
N LEU A 11 -15.24 -27.74 -21.33
CA LEU A 11 -14.91 -26.38 -20.86
C LEU A 11 -15.24 -26.20 -19.38
N ASN A 12 -16.36 -26.75 -18.90
CA ASN A 12 -16.71 -26.74 -17.49
C ASN A 12 -15.72 -27.55 -16.64
N VAL A 13 -15.20 -28.68 -17.13
CA VAL A 13 -14.12 -29.40 -16.42
C VAL A 13 -12.84 -28.57 -16.40
N LEU A 14 -12.49 -27.92 -17.52
CA LEU A 14 -11.29 -27.09 -17.63
C LEU A 14 -11.34 -25.82 -16.76
N SER A 15 -12.53 -25.28 -16.47
CA SER A 15 -12.68 -24.07 -15.63
C SER A 15 -12.20 -24.28 -14.19
N HIS A 16 -12.08 -25.53 -13.74
CA HIS A 16 -11.58 -25.90 -12.42
C HIS A 16 -10.08 -26.24 -12.40
N LEU A 17 -9.39 -26.18 -13.54
CA LEU A 17 -7.97 -26.52 -13.64
C LEU A 17 -7.08 -25.27 -13.51
N PRO A 18 -5.98 -25.34 -12.74
CA PRO A 18 -5.05 -24.23 -12.65
C PRO A 18 -4.25 -24.08 -13.95
N ILE A 19 -3.70 -22.89 -14.20
CA ILE A 19 -2.95 -22.55 -15.42
C ILE A 19 -1.87 -23.59 -15.78
N PRO A 20 -1.03 -24.09 -14.86
CA PRO A 20 -0.03 -25.11 -15.20
C PRO A 20 -0.63 -26.39 -15.79
N SER A 21 -1.78 -26.84 -15.24
CA SER A 21 -2.50 -28.00 -15.77
C SER A 21 -3.05 -27.72 -17.16
N LEU A 22 -3.65 -26.54 -17.37
CA LEU A 22 -4.17 -26.13 -18.68
C LEU A 22 -3.07 -26.09 -19.74
N LEU A 23 -1.88 -25.59 -19.42
CA LEU A 23 -0.74 -25.53 -20.34
C LEU A 23 -0.19 -26.91 -20.71
N SER A 24 -0.42 -27.93 -19.89
CA SER A 24 0.02 -29.31 -20.18
C SER A 24 -0.90 -30.06 -21.13
N LEU A 25 -2.17 -29.67 -21.28
CA LEU A 25 -3.15 -30.42 -22.09
C LEU A 25 -2.90 -30.36 -23.61
N PRO A 26 -2.57 -29.20 -24.21
CA PRO A 26 -2.30 -29.11 -25.65
C PRO A 26 -1.15 -30.01 -26.14
N VAL A 27 -0.20 -30.35 -25.25
CA VAL A 27 0.94 -31.19 -25.62
C VAL A 27 0.64 -32.70 -25.56
N LEU A 28 -0.54 -33.10 -25.06
CA LEU A 28 -0.91 -34.52 -24.94
C LEU A 28 -1.36 -35.14 -26.27
N SER A 29 -2.02 -34.37 -27.15
CA SER A 29 -2.52 -34.86 -28.44
C SER A 29 -2.89 -33.72 -29.38
N ARG A 30 -3.00 -33.99 -30.69
CA ARG A 30 -3.49 -33.01 -31.67
C ARG A 30 -4.93 -32.58 -31.39
N GLN A 31 -5.80 -33.50 -30.97
CA GLN A 31 -7.19 -33.19 -30.64
C GLN A 31 -7.28 -32.15 -29.49
N TRP A 32 -6.42 -32.28 -28.48
CA TRP A 32 -6.34 -31.30 -27.40
C TRP A 32 -5.81 -29.95 -27.87
N LEU A 33 -4.79 -29.95 -28.72
CA LEU A 33 -4.26 -28.73 -29.31
C LEU A 33 -5.33 -27.99 -30.13
N ASP A 34 -6.09 -28.70 -30.97
CA ASP A 34 -7.16 -28.15 -31.78
C ASP A 34 -8.29 -27.59 -30.90
N PHE A 35 -8.70 -28.34 -29.87
CA PHE A 35 -9.71 -27.90 -28.90
C PHE A 35 -9.29 -26.63 -28.16
N PHE A 36 -8.04 -26.56 -27.68
CA PHE A 36 -7.50 -25.39 -27.00
C PHE A 36 -7.38 -24.18 -27.92
N THR A 37 -6.98 -24.40 -29.17
CA THR A 37 -6.87 -23.32 -30.16
C THR A 37 -8.25 -22.72 -30.44
N THR A 38 -9.27 -23.57 -30.60
CA THR A 38 -10.65 -23.16 -30.89
C THR A 38 -11.30 -22.43 -29.71
N ASN A 39 -11.04 -22.87 -28.47
CA ASN A 39 -11.73 -22.37 -27.28
C ASN A 39 -10.84 -21.54 -26.35
N GLN A 40 -9.71 -21.03 -26.85
CA GLN A 40 -8.67 -20.39 -26.04
C GLN A 40 -9.21 -19.27 -25.13
N SER A 41 -10.04 -18.40 -25.69
CA SER A 41 -10.61 -17.25 -24.97
C SER A 41 -11.41 -17.69 -23.73
N ILE A 42 -12.30 -18.66 -23.89
CA ILE A 42 -13.17 -19.16 -22.79
C ILE A 42 -12.34 -19.87 -21.72
N ILE A 43 -11.38 -20.70 -22.14
CA ILE A 43 -10.50 -21.44 -21.22
C ILE A 43 -9.71 -20.47 -20.34
N PHE A 44 -9.03 -19.49 -20.94
CA PHE A 44 -8.19 -18.57 -20.18
C PHE A 44 -9.00 -17.50 -19.43
N ARG A 45 -10.18 -17.11 -19.90
CA ARG A 45 -11.10 -16.29 -19.09
C ARG A 45 -11.54 -17.02 -17.83
N SER A 46 -11.87 -18.31 -17.93
CA SER A 46 -12.23 -19.14 -16.78
C SER A 46 -11.04 -19.28 -15.81
N ALA A 47 -9.83 -19.42 -16.34
CA ALA A 47 -8.61 -19.41 -15.53
C ALA A 47 -8.39 -18.05 -14.84
N ALA A 48 -8.64 -16.92 -15.51
CA ALA A 48 -8.53 -15.60 -14.90
C ALA A 48 -9.48 -15.45 -13.69
N LEU A 49 -10.69 -16.00 -13.78
CA LEU A 49 -11.65 -16.05 -12.67
C LEU A 49 -11.19 -16.97 -11.53
N LEU A 50 -10.74 -18.18 -11.87
CA LEU A 50 -10.26 -19.16 -10.89
C LEU A 50 -9.08 -18.65 -10.06
N HIS A 51 -8.20 -17.87 -10.69
CA HIS A 51 -7.03 -17.26 -10.03
C HIS A 51 -7.31 -15.86 -9.48
N GLU A 52 -8.57 -15.41 -9.52
CA GLU A 52 -9.01 -14.10 -9.02
C GLU A 52 -8.26 -12.90 -9.65
N TYR A 53 -7.80 -13.05 -10.90
CA TYR A 53 -7.20 -11.96 -11.66
C TYR A 53 -8.23 -10.97 -12.19
N ILE A 54 -9.49 -11.39 -12.29
CA ILE A 54 -10.62 -10.55 -12.68
C ILE A 54 -11.81 -10.83 -11.75
N GLN A 55 -12.53 -9.77 -11.40
CA GLN A 55 -13.89 -9.80 -10.85
C GLN A 55 -14.60 -8.51 -11.29
N PRO A 56 -15.93 -8.52 -11.56
CA PRO A 56 -16.86 -9.66 -11.51
C PRO A 56 -16.74 -10.60 -12.72
N GLU A 57 -17.50 -11.71 -12.71
CA GLU A 57 -17.50 -12.70 -13.80
C GLU A 57 -17.81 -12.09 -15.17
N THR A 58 -18.55 -10.99 -15.23
CA THR A 58 -18.96 -10.35 -16.49
C THR A 58 -17.87 -9.49 -17.15
N LEU A 59 -16.70 -9.32 -16.53
CA LEU A 59 -15.65 -8.43 -17.03
C LEU A 59 -15.15 -8.86 -18.41
N SER A 60 -15.06 -7.91 -19.34
CA SER A 60 -14.46 -8.12 -20.66
C SER A 60 -12.93 -8.08 -20.59
N LEU A 61 -12.24 -8.52 -21.64
CA LEU A 61 -10.78 -8.41 -21.70
C LEU A 61 -10.33 -6.95 -21.76
N GLU A 62 -11.08 -6.10 -22.48
CA GLU A 62 -10.78 -4.68 -22.61
C GLU A 62 -10.86 -3.99 -21.25
N ASP A 63 -11.93 -4.24 -20.50
CA ASP A 63 -12.09 -3.71 -19.13
C ASP A 63 -11.03 -4.28 -18.17
N ALA A 64 -10.68 -5.57 -18.31
CA ALA A 64 -9.61 -6.15 -17.52
C ALA A 64 -8.27 -5.45 -17.78
N LEU A 65 -7.96 -5.13 -19.05
CA LEU A 65 -6.72 -4.43 -19.42
C LEU A 65 -6.76 -2.93 -19.09
N SER A 66 -7.94 -2.31 -19.05
CA SER A 66 -8.06 -0.91 -18.62
C SER A 66 -7.82 -0.73 -17.13
N VAL A 67 -8.18 -1.73 -16.31
CA VAL A 67 -7.90 -1.74 -14.87
C VAL A 67 -6.47 -2.23 -14.56
N ASN A 68 -5.97 -3.20 -15.33
CA ASN A 68 -4.63 -3.76 -15.17
C ASN A 68 -3.65 -3.06 -16.12
N THR A 69 -3.28 -1.82 -15.78
CA THR A 69 -2.43 -0.96 -16.61
C THR A 69 -0.94 -1.25 -16.47
N GLY A 70 -0.11 -0.61 -17.30
CA GLY A 70 1.34 -0.64 -17.15
C GLY A 70 2.04 -1.84 -17.81
N ARG A 71 3.37 -1.87 -17.64
CA ARG A 71 4.25 -2.78 -18.39
C ARG A 71 3.91 -4.27 -18.30
N PRO A 72 3.48 -4.82 -17.15
CA PRO A 72 3.15 -6.23 -17.08
C PRO A 72 2.09 -6.62 -18.09
N TRP A 73 1.10 -5.78 -18.41
CA TRP A 73 0.05 -6.14 -19.37
C TRP A 73 0.14 -5.41 -20.72
N ALA A 74 1.09 -4.49 -20.89
CA ALA A 74 1.31 -3.76 -22.13
C ALA A 74 1.41 -4.68 -23.37
N GLY A 75 0.56 -4.46 -24.37
CA GLY A 75 0.50 -5.26 -25.60
C GLY A 75 -0.15 -6.64 -25.45
N SER A 76 -0.83 -6.93 -24.33
CA SER A 76 -1.65 -8.14 -24.22
C SER A 76 -2.91 -7.98 -25.07
N THR A 77 -3.18 -8.96 -25.95
CA THR A 77 -4.33 -8.92 -26.87
C THR A 77 -5.28 -10.10 -26.68
N SER A 78 -4.99 -10.99 -25.73
CA SER A 78 -5.77 -12.19 -25.46
C SER A 78 -5.84 -12.51 -23.97
N TRP A 79 -6.88 -13.26 -23.55
CA TRP A 79 -6.98 -13.79 -22.19
C TRP A 79 -5.81 -14.70 -21.82
N LYS A 80 -5.23 -15.40 -22.80
CA LYS A 80 -4.05 -16.24 -22.60
C LYS A 80 -2.85 -15.39 -22.20
N ASP A 81 -2.58 -14.31 -22.94
CA ASP A 81 -1.48 -13.41 -22.63
C ASP A 81 -1.70 -12.74 -21.28
N PHE A 82 -2.91 -12.23 -21.03
CA PHE A 82 -3.28 -11.65 -19.74
C PHE A 82 -2.99 -12.62 -18.59
N CYS A 83 -3.52 -13.85 -18.64
CA CYS A 83 -3.30 -14.87 -17.61
C CYS A 83 -1.82 -15.23 -17.43
N HIS A 84 -1.08 -15.37 -18.54
CA HIS A 84 0.34 -15.69 -18.49
C HIS A 84 1.11 -14.62 -17.74
N ARG A 85 0.83 -13.34 -18.03
CA ARG A 85 1.52 -12.21 -17.42
C ARG A 85 1.11 -11.98 -15.96
N SER A 86 -0.18 -12.11 -15.64
CA SER A 86 -0.66 -12.07 -14.25
C SER A 86 -0.07 -13.21 -13.41
N PHE A 87 0.00 -14.42 -13.95
CA PHE A 87 0.63 -15.56 -13.28
C PHE A 87 2.13 -15.35 -13.08
N GLN A 88 2.83 -14.77 -14.07
CA GLN A 88 4.24 -14.43 -13.92
C GLN A 88 4.46 -13.36 -12.84
N LEU A 89 3.58 -12.35 -12.75
CA LEU A 89 3.63 -11.35 -11.69
C LEU A 89 3.41 -11.98 -10.31
N GLN A 90 2.45 -12.89 -10.16
CA GLN A 90 2.23 -13.64 -8.93
C GLN A 90 3.49 -14.44 -8.55
N LYS A 91 4.10 -15.15 -9.50
CA LYS A 91 5.36 -15.87 -9.25
C LYS A 91 6.50 -14.96 -8.80
N ASN A 92 6.59 -13.73 -9.34
CA ASN A 92 7.59 -12.75 -8.91
C ASN A 92 7.35 -12.36 -7.45
N TRP A 93 6.10 -12.09 -7.07
CA TRP A 93 5.72 -11.80 -5.68
C TRP A 93 5.96 -12.96 -4.72
N GLU A 94 5.91 -14.21 -5.21
CA GLU A 94 6.26 -15.42 -4.45
C GLU A 94 7.78 -15.68 -4.39
N GLY A 95 8.61 -14.78 -4.94
CA GLY A 95 10.07 -14.95 -5.00
C GLY A 95 10.51 -16.09 -5.94
N ARG A 96 9.61 -16.60 -6.79
CA ARG A 96 9.84 -17.69 -7.77
C ARG A 96 10.06 -17.15 -9.20
N GLY A 97 10.33 -15.86 -9.30
CA GLY A 97 10.52 -15.16 -10.56
C GLY A 97 11.59 -14.08 -10.44
N ARG A 98 11.64 -13.18 -11.42
CA ARG A 98 12.66 -12.12 -11.46
C ARG A 98 12.16 -10.88 -10.72
N ALA A 99 12.93 -10.41 -9.75
CA ALA A 99 12.79 -9.10 -9.16
C ALA A 99 13.88 -8.16 -9.69
N VAL A 100 13.57 -6.87 -9.78
CA VAL A 100 14.51 -5.83 -10.16
C VAL A 100 14.40 -4.68 -9.18
N VAL A 101 15.51 -3.97 -8.93
CA VAL A 101 15.56 -2.87 -7.98
C VAL A 101 15.79 -1.58 -8.73
N ARG A 102 15.07 -0.53 -8.33
CA ARG A 102 15.28 0.84 -8.83
C ARG A 102 15.38 1.76 -7.63
N VAL A 103 16.21 2.80 -7.76
CA VAL A 103 16.27 3.91 -6.82
C VAL A 103 15.62 5.12 -7.48
N VAL A 104 14.72 5.77 -6.73
CA VAL A 104 14.21 7.10 -7.09
C VAL A 104 14.95 8.09 -6.18
N PRO A 105 15.94 8.83 -6.71
CA PRO A 105 16.69 9.76 -5.88
C PRO A 105 15.78 10.92 -5.46
N PRO A 106 15.59 11.17 -4.16
CA PRO A 106 14.84 12.33 -3.70
C PRO A 106 15.65 13.62 -3.92
N PRO A 107 14.98 14.79 -4.05
CA PRO A 107 15.65 16.06 -3.83
C PRO A 107 16.07 16.16 -2.35
N GLY A 108 17.30 15.76 -2.04
CA GLY A 108 17.85 15.72 -0.68
C GLY A 108 18.06 14.29 -0.14
N LEU A 109 18.41 14.15 1.14
CA LEU A 109 18.80 12.86 1.77
C LEU A 109 17.98 12.50 3.01
N ASN A 110 16.71 12.92 3.08
CA ASN A 110 15.99 12.92 4.35
C ASN A 110 14.49 12.59 4.23
N VAL A 111 14.12 11.58 3.44
CA VAL A 111 12.72 11.17 3.28
C VAL A 111 12.16 10.55 4.57
N HIS A 112 10.99 11.02 5.00
CA HIS A 112 10.26 10.53 6.16
C HIS A 112 9.09 9.63 5.78
N ARG A 113 8.18 10.09 4.90
CA ARG A 113 7.07 9.30 4.37
C ARG A 113 7.05 9.37 2.85
N ILE A 114 6.48 8.33 2.24
CA ILE A 114 6.20 8.27 0.80
C ILE A 114 4.74 7.90 0.56
N LYS A 115 4.16 8.46 -0.50
CA LYS A 115 2.94 7.97 -1.13
C LYS A 115 3.12 7.88 -2.64
N ILE A 116 2.58 6.85 -3.25
CA ILE A 116 2.78 6.51 -4.67
C ILE A 116 1.43 6.46 -5.35
N ASP A 117 1.37 7.10 -6.52
CA ASP A 117 0.31 6.92 -7.49
C ASP A 117 0.95 6.48 -8.82
N GLU A 118 0.82 5.19 -9.15
CA GLU A 118 1.33 4.67 -10.41
C GLU A 118 0.53 5.14 -11.63
N GLU A 119 -0.76 5.47 -11.45
CA GLU A 119 -1.65 5.91 -12.52
C GLU A 119 -1.34 7.36 -12.92
N ALA A 120 -1.24 8.26 -11.93
CA ALA A 120 -0.75 9.62 -12.15
C ALA A 120 0.77 9.66 -12.44
N GLY A 121 1.49 8.58 -12.14
CA GLY A 121 2.93 8.46 -12.33
C GLY A 121 3.73 9.38 -11.41
N ILE A 122 3.28 9.53 -10.16
CA ILE A 122 3.89 10.43 -9.17
C ILE A 122 4.32 9.71 -7.89
N CYS A 123 5.34 10.28 -7.24
CA CYS A 123 5.81 9.90 -5.91
C CYS A 123 5.80 11.15 -5.01
N ILE A 124 5.01 11.11 -3.96
CA ILE A 124 4.86 12.17 -2.97
C ILE A 124 5.74 11.83 -1.77
N MET A 125 6.53 12.78 -1.28
CA MET A 125 7.47 12.57 -0.19
C MET A 125 7.39 13.70 0.82
N THR A 126 7.27 13.39 2.11
CA THR A 126 7.57 14.36 3.19
C THR A 126 8.96 14.09 3.74
N CYS A 127 9.60 15.14 4.26
CA CYS A 127 10.99 15.06 4.70
C CYS A 127 11.14 15.19 6.22
N VAL A 128 12.19 14.58 6.76
CA VAL A 128 12.57 14.62 8.19
C VAL A 128 12.72 16.05 8.68
N TRP A 129 13.31 16.93 7.88
CA TRP A 129 13.53 18.33 8.26
C TRP A 129 12.33 19.23 7.93
N GLY A 130 11.33 18.71 7.21
CA GLY A 130 10.16 19.45 6.73
C GLY A 130 10.19 19.62 5.21
N GLY A 131 9.09 20.10 4.66
CA GLY A 131 8.87 20.20 3.22
C GLY A 131 8.20 18.95 2.64
N LEU A 132 7.66 19.12 1.43
CA LEU A 132 7.00 18.06 0.68
C LEU A 132 7.39 18.16 -0.79
N ASN A 133 7.71 17.03 -1.40
CA ASN A 133 8.09 16.95 -2.81
C ASN A 133 7.17 15.99 -3.55
N VAL A 134 6.79 16.34 -4.76
CA VAL A 134 6.10 15.46 -5.71
C VAL A 134 7.02 15.28 -6.91
N LEU A 135 7.43 14.03 -7.13
CA LEU A 135 8.34 13.66 -8.18
C LEU A 135 7.60 12.87 -9.25
N HIS A 136 8.05 12.97 -10.50
CA HIS A 136 7.70 11.98 -11.50
C HIS A 136 8.29 10.63 -11.09
N LEU A 137 7.43 9.62 -10.93
CA LEU A 137 7.74 8.33 -10.32
C LEU A 137 8.94 7.62 -10.96
N PHE A 138 9.10 7.80 -12.27
CA PHE A 138 10.15 7.15 -13.01
C PHE A 138 11.36 8.07 -13.20
N SER A 139 11.20 9.24 -13.83
CA SER A 139 12.37 10.11 -14.09
C SER A 139 12.98 10.73 -12.83
N GLY A 140 12.27 10.76 -11.70
CA GLY A 140 12.72 11.41 -10.47
C GLY A 140 12.73 12.94 -10.52
N ILE A 141 12.23 13.54 -11.61
CA ILE A 141 12.11 14.99 -11.73
C ILE A 141 11.10 15.50 -10.70
N VAL A 142 11.43 16.58 -10.00
CA VAL A 142 10.50 17.28 -9.12
C VAL A 142 9.46 18.03 -9.97
N LEU A 143 8.19 17.65 -9.82
CA LEU A 143 7.05 18.25 -10.53
C LEU A 143 6.42 19.39 -9.73
N TRP A 144 6.42 19.28 -8.40
CA TRP A 144 5.80 20.22 -7.47
C TRP A 144 6.41 20.05 -6.07
N CYS A 145 6.46 21.11 -5.27
CA CYS A 145 6.92 21.02 -3.88
C CYS A 145 6.27 22.06 -2.97
N LEU A 146 6.27 21.78 -1.66
CA LEU A 146 6.01 22.75 -0.61
C LEU A 146 7.29 22.95 0.22
N PRO A 147 7.61 24.19 0.62
CA PRO A 147 8.87 24.50 1.28
C PRO A 147 8.94 23.95 2.70
N GLN A 148 10.16 23.80 3.23
CA GLN A 148 10.42 23.35 4.61
C GLN A 148 9.76 24.24 5.67
N SER A 149 9.59 25.52 5.37
CA SER A 149 8.91 26.47 6.26
C SER A 149 7.39 26.29 6.33
N HIS A 150 6.79 25.58 5.37
CA HIS A 150 5.34 25.34 5.31
C HIS A 150 4.96 23.97 5.89
N VAL A 151 5.66 22.92 5.45
CA VAL A 151 5.40 21.55 5.92
C VAL A 151 6.36 21.20 7.04
N ARG A 152 5.84 20.87 8.23
CA ARG A 152 6.64 20.61 9.43
C ARG A 152 7.60 19.42 9.27
N SER A 153 8.66 19.43 10.07
CA SER A 153 9.55 18.27 10.24
C SER A 153 8.77 17.02 10.63
N HIS A 154 9.07 15.88 10.00
CA HIS A 154 8.36 14.61 10.21
C HIS A 154 6.83 14.71 10.05
N ALA A 155 6.35 15.55 9.12
CA ALA A 155 4.94 15.56 8.77
C ALA A 155 4.53 14.17 8.27
N HIS A 156 3.44 13.64 8.83
CA HIS A 156 2.82 12.46 8.26
C HIS A 156 2.12 12.88 6.96
N CYS A 157 2.02 11.98 6.00
CA CYS A 157 1.22 12.25 4.81
C CYS A 157 0.40 11.03 4.41
N GLU A 158 -0.78 11.29 3.90
CA GLU A 158 -1.72 10.33 3.35
C GLU A 158 -2.12 10.79 1.95
N TYR A 159 -2.34 9.83 1.04
CA TYR A 159 -2.76 10.13 -0.32
C TYR A 159 -3.65 9.02 -0.85
N ASP A 160 -4.78 9.40 -1.44
CA ASP A 160 -5.69 8.50 -2.13
C ASP A 160 -6.61 9.27 -3.08
N ASN A 161 -6.91 8.71 -4.26
CA ASN A 161 -7.82 9.27 -5.27
C ASN A 161 -7.63 10.79 -5.54
N GLY A 162 -6.38 11.24 -5.71
CA GLY A 162 -6.09 12.65 -5.99
C GLY A 162 -6.07 13.57 -4.77
N TYR A 163 -6.40 13.09 -3.56
CA TYR A 163 -6.38 13.87 -2.32
C TYR A 163 -5.12 13.57 -1.52
N LEU A 164 -4.34 14.61 -1.25
CA LEU A 164 -3.16 14.61 -0.40
C LEU A 164 -3.51 15.26 0.94
N VAL A 165 -3.22 14.58 2.04
CA VAL A 165 -3.46 15.06 3.40
C VAL A 165 -2.17 15.03 4.22
N PHE A 166 -1.84 16.13 4.89
CA PHE A 166 -0.73 16.18 5.85
C PHE A 166 -1.04 17.12 7.01
N ASP A 167 -0.34 16.92 8.12
CA ASP A 167 -0.66 17.58 9.38
C ASP A 167 0.20 18.84 9.65
N ARG A 168 -0.42 19.82 10.30
CA ARG A 168 0.21 21.06 10.76
C ARG A 168 0.70 20.95 12.20
N MET A 169 1.54 21.90 12.61
CA MET A 169 2.01 22.03 14.00
C MET A 169 0.87 22.29 14.99
N ASP A 170 -0.23 22.91 14.57
CA ASP A 170 -1.41 23.18 15.40
C ASP A 170 -2.40 21.99 15.46
N GLY A 171 -2.08 20.86 14.81
CA GLY A 171 -2.92 19.66 14.76
C GLY A 171 -4.02 19.72 13.69
N ALA A 172 -4.15 20.80 12.93
CA ALA A 172 -5.03 20.83 11.76
C ALA A 172 -4.47 19.97 10.63
N MET A 173 -5.35 19.51 9.73
CA MET A 173 -4.97 18.72 8.56
C MET A 173 -5.20 19.55 7.29
N GLU A 174 -4.15 19.76 6.51
CA GLU A 174 -4.28 20.35 5.19
C GLU A 174 -4.70 19.26 4.20
N VAL A 175 -5.70 19.57 3.37
CA VAL A 175 -6.10 18.74 2.25
C VAL A 175 -5.79 19.49 0.96
N TRP A 176 -5.12 18.80 0.05
CA TRP A 176 -4.73 19.29 -1.25
C TRP A 176 -5.26 18.33 -2.32
N ARG A 177 -5.72 18.85 -3.45
CA ARG A 177 -6.29 18.06 -4.55
C ARG A 177 -5.39 18.14 -5.78
N LEU A 178 -5.22 17.02 -6.46
CA LEU A 178 -4.44 16.93 -7.69
C LEU A 178 -5.06 17.84 -8.75
N ALA A 179 -4.25 18.71 -9.35
CA ALA A 179 -4.71 19.78 -10.24
C ALA A 179 -5.43 19.25 -11.50
N ASN A 180 -5.07 18.06 -11.96
CA ASN A 180 -5.71 17.40 -13.10
C ASN A 180 -7.19 17.06 -12.86
N ASP A 181 -7.60 16.94 -11.60
CA ASP A 181 -8.94 16.47 -11.23
C ASP A 181 -9.94 17.62 -11.01
N PHE A 182 -9.51 18.87 -11.23
CA PHE A 182 -10.39 20.03 -11.14
C PHE A 182 -11.19 20.18 -12.43
N SER A 183 -12.53 20.17 -12.29
CA SER A 183 -13.43 20.60 -13.36
C SER A 183 -13.61 22.11 -13.42
N ILE A 184 -13.43 22.82 -12.30
CA ILE A 184 -13.68 24.25 -12.13
C ILE A 184 -12.50 24.85 -11.35
N GLU A 185 -11.95 25.99 -11.80
CA GLU A 185 -10.68 26.51 -11.25
C GLU A 185 -10.74 26.94 -9.77
N ASP A 186 -11.89 27.43 -9.30
CA ASP A 186 -12.07 27.98 -7.94
C ASP A 186 -12.81 27.03 -6.98
N GLU A 187 -12.93 25.75 -7.33
CA GLU A 187 -13.63 24.77 -6.49
C GLU A 187 -12.81 24.45 -5.23
N VAL A 188 -13.44 24.51 -4.05
CA VAL A 188 -12.84 24.11 -2.77
C VAL A 188 -13.87 23.36 -1.93
N ALA A 189 -13.41 22.68 -0.88
CA ALA A 189 -14.29 22.05 0.09
C ALA A 189 -15.21 23.10 0.74
N ALA A 190 -16.53 22.86 0.68
CA ALA A 190 -17.53 23.83 1.11
C ALA A 190 -17.53 24.06 2.63
N ASP A 191 -17.32 23.01 3.42
CA ASP A 191 -17.49 23.05 4.88
C ASP A 191 -16.19 23.37 5.62
N ALA A 192 -15.05 23.24 4.95
CA ALA A 192 -13.74 23.48 5.53
C ALA A 192 -12.78 24.06 4.47
N PRO A 193 -13.07 25.24 3.90
CA PRO A 193 -12.27 25.81 2.82
C PRO A 193 -10.81 26.04 3.26
N PRO A 194 -9.85 26.08 2.29
CA PRO A 194 -8.46 26.33 2.59
C PRO A 194 -8.28 27.74 3.18
N ASP A 195 -7.25 27.92 4.00
CA ASP A 195 -6.94 29.23 4.58
C ASP A 195 -5.99 30.06 3.70
N GLY A 196 -5.76 31.32 4.11
CA GLY A 196 -4.89 32.24 3.38
C GLY A 196 -3.45 31.71 3.23
N GLU A 197 -2.94 30.97 4.22
CA GLU A 197 -1.59 30.41 4.17
C GLU A 197 -1.46 29.35 3.07
N GLN A 198 -2.43 28.44 2.94
CA GLN A 198 -2.48 27.48 1.83
C GLN A 198 -2.57 28.18 0.47
N MET A 199 -3.38 29.22 0.37
CA MET A 199 -3.57 29.97 -0.89
C MET A 199 -2.29 30.71 -1.29
N ASP A 200 -1.61 31.36 -0.34
CA ASP A 200 -0.38 32.12 -0.57
C ASP A 200 0.78 31.21 -1.02
N VAL A 201 0.96 30.06 -0.34
CA VAL A 201 2.01 29.11 -0.73
C VAL A 201 1.69 28.46 -2.08
N SER A 202 0.41 28.15 -2.35
CA SER A 202 -0.02 27.61 -3.64
C SER A 202 0.29 28.57 -4.79
N ALA A 203 -0.06 29.86 -4.65
CA ALA A 203 0.25 30.87 -5.66
C ALA A 203 1.76 31.00 -5.93
N THR A 204 2.57 30.93 -4.86
CA THR A 204 4.03 30.97 -4.96
C THR A 204 4.56 29.76 -5.73
N VAL A 205 4.12 28.55 -5.38
CA VAL A 205 4.58 27.30 -5.99
C VAL A 205 4.09 27.18 -7.44
N ALA A 206 2.86 27.60 -7.73
CA ALA A 206 2.31 27.63 -9.09
C ALA A 206 3.18 28.47 -10.04
N ALA A 207 3.67 29.62 -9.58
CA ALA A 207 4.58 30.45 -10.38
C ALA A 207 5.94 29.74 -10.63
N LEU A 208 6.48 29.03 -9.64
CA LEU A 208 7.76 28.35 -9.74
C LEU A 208 7.72 27.10 -10.63
N TYR A 209 6.62 26.33 -10.58
CA TYR A 209 6.51 25.04 -11.24
C TYR A 209 5.57 25.05 -12.46
N HIS A 210 5.18 26.23 -12.96
CA HIS A 210 4.23 26.41 -14.07
C HIS A 210 4.55 25.56 -15.32
N GLN A 211 5.83 25.27 -15.58
CA GLN A 211 6.27 24.44 -16.72
C GLN A 211 5.84 22.96 -16.66
N TYR A 212 5.46 22.46 -15.48
CA TYR A 212 5.00 21.07 -15.30
C TYR A 212 3.48 20.98 -15.17
N VAL A 213 2.76 22.09 -15.31
CA VAL A 213 1.28 22.10 -15.24
C VAL A 213 0.71 21.22 -16.36
N PRO A 214 -0.33 20.42 -16.09
CA PRO A 214 -0.96 20.19 -14.78
C PRO A 214 -0.42 18.95 -14.03
N ARG A 215 0.57 18.24 -14.60
CA ARG A 215 1.05 16.94 -14.10
C ARG A 215 1.67 17.04 -12.71
N GLY A 216 1.12 16.28 -11.77
CA GLY A 216 1.68 16.12 -10.42
C GLY A 216 1.63 17.37 -9.55
N GLN A 217 0.88 18.39 -9.95
CA GLN A 217 0.65 19.57 -9.14
C GLN A 217 -0.56 19.41 -8.25
N PHE A 218 -0.52 20.05 -7.09
CA PHE A 218 -1.63 20.06 -6.14
C PHE A 218 -2.11 21.48 -5.89
N ARG A 219 -3.41 21.62 -5.65
CA ARG A 219 -4.08 22.87 -5.28
C ARG A 219 -4.68 22.74 -3.87
N PRO A 220 -4.75 23.83 -3.09
CA PRO A 220 -5.47 23.83 -1.83
C PRO A 220 -6.91 23.36 -2.01
N TRP A 221 -7.36 22.49 -1.13
CA TRP A 221 -8.73 21.96 -1.18
C TRP A 221 -9.50 22.21 0.10
N ALA A 222 -8.91 21.88 1.25
CA ALA A 222 -9.55 22.05 2.55
C ALA A 222 -8.55 22.28 3.69
N LEU A 223 -9.05 22.77 4.82
CA LEU A 223 -8.35 22.81 6.11
C LEU A 223 -9.24 22.26 7.22
N LEU A 224 -8.94 21.03 7.67
CA LEU A 224 -9.73 20.37 8.70
C LEU A 224 -9.17 20.72 10.09
N ARG A 225 -10.04 21.23 10.96
CA ARG A 225 -9.69 21.61 12.33
C ARG A 225 -10.45 20.75 13.33
N PHE A 226 -9.79 20.44 14.44
CA PHE A 226 -10.29 19.52 15.45
C PHE A 226 -10.41 20.23 16.80
N HIS A 227 -11.40 19.82 17.58
CA HIS A 227 -11.55 20.30 18.96
C HIS A 227 -10.51 19.71 19.91
N GLU A 228 -9.94 18.57 19.55
CA GLU A 228 -8.91 17.83 20.29
C GLU A 228 -7.75 17.53 19.35
N PHE A 229 -6.52 17.49 19.89
CA PHE A 229 -5.34 17.22 19.08
C PHE A 229 -5.33 15.75 18.62
N PRO A 230 -5.38 15.45 17.31
CA PRO A 230 -5.34 14.08 16.82
C PRO A 230 -3.93 13.50 16.99
N LEU A 231 -3.86 12.27 17.51
CA LEU A 231 -2.60 11.53 17.71
C LEU A 231 -2.28 10.60 16.53
N ALA A 232 -3.31 10.14 15.80
CA ALA A 232 -3.15 9.34 14.59
C ALA A 232 -4.23 9.68 13.57
N TYR A 233 -3.91 9.49 12.28
CA TYR A 233 -4.88 9.61 11.21
C TYR A 233 -4.56 8.71 10.03
N ARG A 234 -5.59 8.40 9.24
CA ARG A 234 -5.50 7.58 8.02
C ARG A 234 -6.56 8.00 7.02
N LEU A 235 -6.16 8.09 5.75
CA LEU A 235 -7.08 8.29 4.64
C LEU A 235 -7.40 6.94 3.98
N ALA A 236 -8.68 6.59 3.96
CA ALA A 236 -9.23 5.57 3.07
C ALA A 236 -10.36 6.23 2.30
N TYR A 237 -10.09 6.61 1.05
CA TYR A 237 -10.94 7.53 0.32
C TYR A 237 -12.41 7.05 0.25
N PRO A 238 -13.40 7.95 0.49
CA PRO A 238 -13.26 9.39 0.73
C PRO A 238 -13.15 9.78 2.21
N THR A 239 -13.01 8.81 3.13
CA THR A 239 -13.02 9.08 4.57
C THR A 239 -11.61 9.29 5.13
N LEU A 240 -11.38 10.44 5.75
CA LEU A 240 -10.24 10.67 6.63
C LEU A 240 -10.67 10.41 8.07
N ILE A 241 -10.06 9.43 8.72
CA ILE A 241 -10.19 9.23 10.17
C ILE A 241 -9.03 9.91 10.88
N CYS A 242 -9.33 10.73 11.89
CA CYS A 242 -8.38 11.31 12.82
C CYS A 242 -8.82 10.95 14.24
N ALA A 243 -7.92 10.55 15.13
CA ALA A 243 -8.32 10.16 16.49
C ALA A 243 -7.38 10.68 17.59
N SER A 244 -7.96 11.00 18.73
CA SER A 244 -7.31 11.19 20.03
C SER A 244 -7.45 9.90 20.86
N ASP A 245 -7.07 9.91 22.14
CA ASP A 245 -7.38 8.81 23.05
C ASP A 245 -8.88 8.76 23.42
N GLU A 246 -9.62 9.85 23.25
CA GLU A 246 -11.02 9.95 23.66
C GLU A 246 -11.99 9.72 22.49
N ARG A 247 -11.65 10.23 21.30
CA ARG A 247 -12.57 10.29 20.16
C ARG A 247 -11.90 10.02 18.82
N ALA A 248 -12.67 9.45 17.90
CA ALA A 248 -12.36 9.39 16.47
C ALA A 248 -13.30 10.31 15.67
N PHE A 249 -12.73 11.17 14.84
CA PHE A 249 -13.40 12.10 13.94
C PHE A 249 -13.28 11.57 12.51
N LEU A 250 -14.41 11.38 11.84
CA LEU A 250 -14.47 10.92 10.46
C LEU A 250 -14.91 12.08 9.57
N HIS A 251 -14.01 12.56 8.73
CA HIS A 251 -14.28 13.60 7.76
C HIS A 251 -14.44 13.02 6.36
N ASP A 252 -15.37 13.59 5.59
CA ASP A 252 -15.41 13.39 4.14
C ASP A 252 -14.47 14.42 3.49
N VAL A 253 -13.40 13.94 2.86
CA VAL A 253 -12.41 14.83 2.24
C VAL A 253 -12.94 15.56 1.02
N LEU A 254 -14.03 15.08 0.40
CA LEU A 254 -14.67 15.75 -0.72
C LEU A 254 -15.29 17.07 -0.27
N THR A 255 -16.07 17.05 0.81
CA THR A 255 -16.82 18.22 1.28
C THR A 255 -16.08 19.01 2.36
N GLY A 256 -15.11 18.38 3.03
CA GLY A 256 -14.48 18.88 4.25
C GLY A 256 -15.34 18.67 5.51
N SER A 257 -16.54 18.09 5.36
CA SER A 257 -17.50 17.94 6.44
C SER A 257 -17.05 16.92 7.49
N LEU A 258 -17.34 17.20 8.76
CA LEU A 258 -17.28 16.20 9.82
C LEU A 258 -18.53 15.32 9.73
N VAL A 259 -18.38 14.09 9.26
CA VAL A 259 -19.48 13.15 9.03
C VAL A 259 -19.90 12.48 10.33
N GLN A 260 -18.93 12.10 11.17
CA GLN A 260 -19.18 11.36 12.39
C GLN A 260 -18.12 11.61 13.45
N THR A 261 -18.53 11.53 14.72
CA THR A 261 -17.62 11.39 15.86
C THR A 261 -17.98 10.13 16.62
N ILE A 262 -16.99 9.32 16.98
CA ILE A 262 -17.14 8.09 17.76
C ILE A 262 -16.34 8.27 19.06
N ASP A 263 -16.97 8.05 20.21
CA ASP A 263 -16.28 8.01 21.50
C ASP A 263 -15.61 6.64 21.68
N ILE A 264 -14.29 6.61 21.92
CA ILE A 264 -13.47 5.39 21.90
C ILE A 264 -12.75 5.10 23.22
N HIS A 265 -12.44 6.11 24.04
CA HIS A 265 -11.84 6.01 25.39
C HIS A 265 -10.74 4.93 25.54
N LEU A 266 -9.52 5.24 25.14
CA LEU A 266 -8.39 4.31 25.04
C LEU A 266 -7.24 4.68 25.99
N ASP A 267 -6.34 3.71 26.24
CA ASP A 267 -5.08 3.94 26.96
C ASP A 267 -3.89 3.84 26.02
N GLY A 268 -3.64 4.94 25.30
CA GLY A 268 -2.49 5.10 24.41
C GLY A 268 -2.75 4.61 23.00
N LEU A 269 -3.41 5.45 22.21
CA LEU A 269 -3.61 5.28 20.78
C LEU A 269 -2.28 5.05 20.04
N ARG A 270 -2.24 4.03 19.19
CA ARG A 270 -1.09 3.70 18.33
C ARG A 270 -1.39 3.88 16.85
N TYR A 271 -2.60 3.49 16.42
CA TYR A 271 -2.94 3.45 15.00
C TYR A 271 -4.44 3.54 14.76
N VAL A 272 -4.85 4.04 13.58
CA VAL A 272 -6.23 4.04 13.11
C VAL A 272 -6.33 3.61 11.65
N ASP A 273 -7.43 2.96 11.30
CA ASP A 273 -7.83 2.70 9.92
C ASP A 273 -9.35 2.86 9.79
N VAL A 274 -9.87 2.92 8.57
CA VAL A 274 -11.31 3.08 8.34
C VAL A 274 -11.71 2.42 7.03
N ASN A 275 -12.90 1.83 7.00
CA ASN A 275 -13.57 1.43 5.76
C ASN A 275 -15.00 1.97 5.76
N GLU A 276 -15.79 1.63 4.74
CA GLU A 276 -17.17 2.10 4.58
C GLU A 276 -18.05 1.85 5.82
N ARG A 277 -17.84 0.74 6.54
CA ARG A 277 -18.73 0.28 7.62
C ARG A 277 -18.14 0.38 9.02
N HIS A 278 -16.82 0.47 9.14
CA HIS A 278 -16.13 0.36 10.41
C HIS A 278 -14.99 1.36 10.55
N ALA A 279 -14.80 1.84 11.78
CA ALA A 279 -13.58 2.50 12.22
C ALA A 279 -12.74 1.51 13.04
N PHE A 280 -11.45 1.44 12.76
CA PHE A 280 -10.50 0.56 13.43
C PHE A 280 -9.58 1.41 14.27
N VAL A 281 -9.42 1.04 15.54
CA VAL A 281 -8.53 1.74 16.46
C VAL A 281 -7.64 0.75 17.17
N CYS A 282 -6.34 1.04 17.21
CA CYS A 282 -5.31 0.20 17.79
C CYS A 282 -4.72 0.91 19.00
N GLU A 283 -4.90 0.35 20.18
CA GLU A 283 -4.18 0.71 21.41
C GLU A 283 -3.14 -0.36 21.74
N ARG A 284 -2.33 -0.16 22.78
CA ARG A 284 -1.28 -1.13 23.16
C ARG A 284 -1.83 -2.53 23.45
N ALA A 285 -2.98 -2.62 24.10
CA ALA A 285 -3.52 -3.87 24.65
C ALA A 285 -4.60 -4.52 23.78
N ALA A 286 -5.18 -3.80 22.82
CA ALA A 286 -6.28 -4.29 21.99
C ALA A 286 -6.38 -3.58 20.64
N VAL A 287 -6.96 -4.29 19.67
CA VAL A 287 -7.55 -3.69 18.47
C VAL A 287 -9.07 -3.64 18.66
N HIS A 288 -9.63 -2.46 18.45
CA HIS A 288 -11.05 -2.16 18.56
C HIS A 288 -11.63 -1.91 17.16
N VAL A 289 -12.84 -2.41 16.94
CA VAL A 289 -13.60 -2.17 15.71
C VAL A 289 -14.94 -1.58 16.10
N PHE A 290 -15.20 -0.37 15.64
CA PHE A 290 -16.44 0.36 15.88
C PHE A 290 -17.28 0.35 14.62
N SER A 291 -18.58 0.10 14.77
CA SER A 291 -19.55 0.28 13.67
C SER A 291 -19.72 1.76 13.39
N ARG A 292 -19.61 2.15 12.12
CA ARG A 292 -19.93 3.52 11.68
C ARG A 292 -21.44 3.79 11.67
N GLU A 293 -22.27 2.77 11.58
CA GLU A 293 -23.73 2.93 11.62
C GLU A 293 -24.21 3.34 13.01
N SER A 294 -23.70 2.68 14.06
CA SER A 294 -24.18 2.86 15.45
C SER A 294 -23.20 3.63 16.34
N GLY A 295 -21.94 3.78 15.94
CA GLY A 295 -20.86 4.28 16.79
C GLY A 295 -20.42 3.31 17.89
N SER A 296 -21.00 2.11 17.97
CA SER A 296 -20.69 1.14 19.03
C SER A 296 -19.52 0.23 18.68
N GLU A 297 -18.76 -0.18 19.68
CA GLU A 297 -17.75 -1.25 19.53
C GLU A 297 -18.44 -2.59 19.18
N VAL A 298 -18.06 -3.19 18.05
CA VAL A 298 -18.62 -4.46 17.55
C VAL A 298 -17.63 -5.62 17.62
N LEU A 299 -16.34 -5.33 17.74
CA LEU A 299 -15.29 -6.34 17.95
C LEU A 299 -14.12 -5.75 18.73
N ARG A 300 -13.66 -6.51 19.72
CA ARG A 300 -12.43 -6.26 20.45
C ARG A 300 -11.49 -7.45 20.33
N ILE A 301 -10.27 -7.22 19.92
CA ILE A 301 -9.21 -8.23 19.84
C ILE A 301 -8.16 -7.89 20.89
N PRO A 302 -8.27 -8.42 22.12
CA PRO A 302 -7.26 -8.18 23.15
C PRO A 302 -5.99 -8.98 22.83
N VAL A 303 -4.85 -8.49 23.29
CA VAL A 303 -3.56 -9.13 23.03
C VAL A 303 -3.49 -10.56 23.57
N ASP A 304 -4.18 -10.83 24.68
CA ASP A 304 -4.28 -12.16 25.29
C ASP A 304 -4.98 -13.19 24.39
N ALA A 305 -5.86 -12.75 23.47
CA ALA A 305 -6.50 -13.63 22.50
C ALA A 305 -5.52 -14.15 21.42
N ILE A 306 -4.31 -13.59 21.35
CA ILE A 306 -3.32 -13.77 20.28
C ILE A 306 -2.04 -14.44 20.82
N VAL A 307 -2.03 -14.85 22.08
CA VAL A 307 -0.84 -15.37 22.77
C VAL A 307 -0.30 -16.65 22.10
N GLN A 308 -1.17 -17.43 21.45
CA GLN A 308 -0.78 -18.65 20.76
C GLN A 308 -0.43 -18.38 19.30
N CYS A 309 0.87 -18.36 19.01
CA CYS A 309 1.37 -18.40 17.65
C CYS A 309 0.95 -19.73 17.00
N SER A 310 0.30 -19.64 15.83
CA SER A 310 -0.12 -20.84 15.10
C SER A 310 0.98 -21.37 14.17
N GLN A 311 1.81 -20.47 13.64
CA GLN A 311 2.82 -20.80 12.64
C GLN A 311 4.04 -19.88 12.78
N LEU A 312 5.23 -20.43 12.55
CA LEU A 312 6.46 -19.66 12.46
C LEU A 312 6.93 -19.59 11.02
N VAL A 313 7.50 -18.44 10.70
CA VAL A 313 8.20 -18.19 9.43
C VAL A 313 9.65 -18.59 9.62
N GLU A 314 10.20 -19.31 8.64
CA GLU A 314 11.59 -19.69 8.62
C GLU A 314 12.51 -18.46 8.70
N ASP A 315 13.61 -18.56 9.46
CA ASP A 315 14.54 -17.45 9.61
C ASP A 315 15.31 -17.26 8.29
N PRO A 316 15.19 -16.12 7.59
CA PRO A 316 15.86 -15.92 6.31
C PRO A 316 17.39 -16.05 6.41
N VAL A 317 17.99 -15.82 7.58
CA VAL A 317 19.43 -16.02 7.82
C VAL A 317 19.82 -17.49 7.70
N THR A 318 18.92 -18.41 8.06
CA THR A 318 19.18 -19.86 8.03
C THR A 318 18.96 -20.49 6.65
N VAL A 319 18.09 -19.90 5.84
CA VAL A 319 17.67 -20.44 4.52
C VAL A 319 18.49 -19.87 3.38
N SER A 320 18.83 -18.58 3.49
CA SER A 320 19.29 -17.83 2.35
C SER A 320 20.81 -17.81 2.27
N GLY A 321 21.34 -18.11 1.08
CA GLY A 321 22.60 -17.50 0.65
C GLY A 321 22.45 -15.97 0.50
N ASP A 322 23.33 -15.32 -0.24
CA ASP A 322 23.26 -13.87 -0.46
C ASP A 322 22.15 -13.46 -1.46
N TRP A 323 20.92 -13.97 -1.38
CA TRP A 323 19.85 -13.60 -2.31
C TRP A 323 19.09 -12.33 -1.87
N PHE A 324 18.67 -11.51 -2.84
CA PHE A 324 17.89 -10.30 -2.57
C PHE A 324 16.43 -10.60 -2.18
N VAL A 325 15.80 -11.53 -2.91
CA VAL A 325 14.43 -12.00 -2.66
C VAL A 325 14.49 -13.49 -2.38
N THR A 326 13.97 -13.91 -1.23
CA THR A 326 14.02 -15.30 -0.78
C THR A 326 12.62 -15.79 -0.41
N PRO A 327 12.07 -16.81 -1.08
CA PRO A 327 10.89 -17.52 -0.61
C PRO A 327 11.18 -18.19 0.74
N LEU A 328 10.31 -18.02 1.72
CA LEU A 328 10.46 -18.61 3.05
C LEU A 328 9.41 -19.70 3.28
N SER A 329 9.80 -20.74 4.02
CA SER A 329 8.85 -21.75 4.48
C SER A 329 8.05 -21.22 5.67
N VAL A 330 6.78 -21.62 5.76
CA VAL A 330 5.92 -21.38 6.92
C VAL A 330 5.55 -22.73 7.50
N TYR A 331 5.81 -22.95 8.79
CA TYR A 331 5.56 -24.23 9.44
C TYR A 331 4.82 -24.05 10.77
N SER A 332 4.06 -25.07 11.15
CA SER A 332 3.33 -25.05 12.42
C SER A 332 4.31 -25.23 13.58
N ARG A 333 4.25 -24.37 14.59
CA ARG A 333 5.03 -24.52 15.81
C ARG A 333 4.27 -23.92 16.98
N SER A 334 4.12 -24.71 18.04
CA SER A 334 3.64 -24.22 19.32
C SER A 334 4.75 -23.41 19.97
N ASP A 335 4.52 -22.11 20.11
CA ASP A 335 5.52 -21.21 20.64
C ASP A 335 5.43 -21.13 22.17
N GLY A 336 6.59 -21.16 22.85
CA GLY A 336 6.69 -21.13 24.31
C GLY A 336 7.14 -19.78 24.87
N PHE A 337 7.22 -18.74 24.03
CA PHE A 337 7.72 -17.43 24.46
C PHE A 337 6.66 -16.63 25.24
N SER A 338 7.04 -16.21 26.45
CA SER A 338 6.26 -15.39 27.37
C SER A 338 6.71 -13.92 27.32
N PHE A 339 6.51 -13.25 26.19
CA PHE A 339 6.60 -11.79 26.15
C PHE A 339 5.19 -11.21 26.27
N HIS A 340 5.06 -10.08 26.97
CA HIS A 340 3.86 -9.25 26.93
C HIS A 340 3.87 -8.48 25.62
N PRO A 341 3.11 -8.91 24.59
CA PRO A 341 3.13 -8.22 23.32
C PRO A 341 2.28 -6.95 23.43
N GLU A 342 2.70 -5.87 22.75
CA GLU A 342 1.84 -4.72 22.47
C GLU A 342 1.48 -4.68 20.99
N PHE A 343 0.34 -4.11 20.63
CA PHE A 343 0.01 -3.83 19.23
C PHE A 343 0.73 -2.57 18.73
N ILE A 344 1.17 -2.62 17.47
CA ILE A 344 1.80 -1.49 16.77
C ILE A 344 0.81 -0.86 15.79
N ALA A 345 0.21 -1.66 14.92
CA ALA A 345 -0.60 -1.19 13.80
C ALA A 345 -1.64 -2.23 13.40
N ALA A 346 -2.75 -1.76 12.83
CA ALA A 346 -3.81 -2.57 12.27
C ALA A 346 -4.25 -1.99 10.93
N HIS A 347 -4.37 -2.83 9.92
CA HIS A 347 -4.79 -2.43 8.58
C HIS A 347 -5.93 -3.30 8.07
N VAL A 348 -6.90 -2.68 7.42
CA VAL A 348 -7.96 -3.40 6.72
C VAL A 348 -7.64 -3.50 5.23
N SER A 349 -8.01 -4.60 4.59
CA SER A 349 -7.88 -4.74 3.14
C SER A 349 -8.70 -3.67 2.42
N ARG A 350 -8.31 -3.33 1.19
CA ARG A 350 -9.00 -2.32 0.37
C ARG A 350 -10.48 -2.63 0.11
N ASP A 351 -10.86 -3.91 0.07
CA ASP A 351 -12.26 -4.35 -0.04
C ASP A 351 -13.01 -4.35 1.30
N GLY A 352 -12.33 -3.99 2.39
CA GLY A 352 -12.89 -3.87 3.73
C GLY A 352 -13.12 -5.19 4.46
N ARG A 353 -12.69 -6.33 3.91
CA ARG A 353 -13.08 -7.67 4.42
C ARG A 353 -12.09 -8.27 5.40
N ASP A 354 -10.80 -8.15 5.12
CA ASP A 354 -9.73 -8.81 5.86
C ASP A 354 -8.99 -7.80 6.75
N LEU A 355 -8.51 -8.26 7.90
CA LEU A 355 -7.78 -7.44 8.87
C LEU A 355 -6.40 -8.03 9.10
N ALA A 356 -5.37 -7.19 9.02
CA ALA A 356 -3.99 -7.51 9.36
C ALA A 356 -3.54 -6.67 10.55
N VAL A 357 -2.91 -7.28 11.55
CA VAL A 357 -2.44 -6.60 12.76
C VAL A 357 -0.99 -6.98 13.05
N LEU A 358 -0.17 -6.01 13.44
CA LEU A 358 1.23 -6.19 13.80
C LEU A 358 1.43 -5.93 15.29
N LEU A 359 2.18 -6.83 15.95
CA LEU A 359 2.57 -6.72 17.35
C LEU A 359 4.07 -6.47 17.48
N GLU A 360 4.51 -5.81 18.56
CA GLU A 360 5.92 -5.52 18.87
C GLU A 360 6.79 -6.77 18.94
N SER A 361 6.21 -7.90 19.30
CA SER A 361 6.88 -9.21 19.32
C SER A 361 7.10 -9.82 17.93
N CYS A 362 7.01 -9.02 16.85
CA CYS A 362 7.05 -9.47 15.45
C CYS A 362 6.07 -10.61 15.14
N ARG A 363 4.87 -10.51 15.71
CA ARG A 363 3.74 -11.38 15.40
C ARG A 363 2.77 -10.64 14.50
N ILE A 364 2.24 -11.36 13.52
CA ILE A 364 1.26 -10.85 12.57
C ILE A 364 -0.01 -11.66 12.77
N VAL A 365 -1.11 -10.94 12.90
CA VAL A 365 -2.43 -11.53 13.01
C VAL A 365 -3.16 -11.20 11.74
N PHE A 366 -3.53 -12.23 11.00
CA PHE A 366 -4.36 -12.09 9.83
C PHE A 366 -5.73 -12.69 10.13
N VAL A 367 -6.79 -11.89 9.98
CA VAL A 367 -8.18 -12.28 10.22
C VAL A 367 -8.94 -12.14 8.91
N ARG A 368 -9.36 -13.27 8.34
CA ARG A 368 -10.18 -13.26 7.13
C ARG A 368 -11.63 -12.97 7.46
N ASP A 369 -12.24 -12.07 6.69
CA ASP A 369 -13.66 -11.73 6.79
C ASP A 369 -14.07 -11.47 8.25
N PHE A 370 -13.39 -10.50 8.88
CA PHE A 370 -13.47 -10.27 10.33
C PHE A 370 -14.91 -10.00 10.80
N GLU A 371 -15.77 -9.49 9.92
CA GLU A 371 -17.17 -9.21 10.24
C GLU A 371 -17.97 -10.47 10.56
N ARG A 372 -17.55 -11.64 10.07
CA ARG A 372 -18.14 -12.91 10.50
C ARG A 372 -17.97 -13.13 12.00
N ILE A 373 -16.91 -12.59 12.60
CA ILE A 373 -16.70 -12.60 14.05
C ILE A 373 -17.66 -11.61 14.71
N CYS A 374 -17.78 -10.39 14.18
CA CYS A 374 -18.73 -9.38 14.67
C CYS A 374 -20.17 -9.91 14.69
N ARG A 375 -20.56 -10.69 13.68
CA ARG A 375 -21.89 -11.33 13.57
C ARG A 375 -22.03 -12.64 14.38
N GLY A 376 -20.97 -13.13 15.01
CA GLY A 376 -20.98 -14.38 15.76
C GLY A 376 -21.04 -15.66 14.90
N GLU A 377 -20.79 -15.56 13.59
CA GLU A 377 -20.81 -16.68 12.64
C GLU A 377 -19.55 -17.55 12.73
N THR A 378 -18.46 -17.01 13.26
CA THR A 378 -17.17 -17.68 13.42
C THR A 378 -16.42 -17.11 14.62
N SER A 379 -15.42 -17.84 15.11
CA SER A 379 -14.49 -17.34 16.12
C SER A 379 -13.21 -16.79 15.51
N LEU A 380 -12.52 -15.91 16.26
CA LEU A 380 -11.16 -15.46 15.91
C LEU A 380 -10.20 -16.64 15.67
N LYS A 381 -10.32 -17.72 16.45
CA LYS A 381 -9.48 -18.92 16.28
C LYS A 381 -9.69 -19.61 14.92
N GLN A 382 -10.90 -19.56 14.38
CA GLN A 382 -11.23 -20.20 13.10
C GLN A 382 -10.87 -19.31 11.92
N ALA A 383 -11.20 -18.02 11.99
CA ALA A 383 -10.99 -17.04 10.93
C ALA A 383 -9.60 -16.40 10.92
N GLY A 384 -8.88 -16.47 12.05
CA GLY A 384 -7.59 -15.85 12.26
C GLY A 384 -6.41 -16.81 12.15
N ARG A 385 -5.25 -16.27 11.79
CA ARG A 385 -3.93 -16.91 11.91
C ARG A 385 -2.94 -15.96 12.53
N VAL A 386 -2.06 -16.51 13.35
CA VAL A 386 -0.94 -15.80 13.95
C VAL A 386 0.35 -16.36 13.38
N LEU A 387 1.10 -15.50 12.68
CA LEU A 387 2.43 -15.79 12.15
C LEU A 387 3.47 -15.13 13.03
N GLY A 388 4.45 -15.88 13.51
CA GLY A 388 5.63 -15.33 14.16
C GLY A 388 6.79 -15.23 13.18
N ILE A 389 7.40 -14.05 13.11
CA ILE A 389 8.70 -13.86 12.46
C ILE A 389 9.79 -14.08 13.52
N ALA A 390 10.97 -14.55 13.11
CA ALA A 390 12.12 -14.67 13.99
C ALA A 390 12.34 -13.38 14.81
N PRO A 391 12.77 -13.49 16.08
CA PRO A 391 12.75 -12.37 17.03
C PRO A 391 13.60 -11.21 16.52
N GLN A 392 12.90 -10.16 16.10
CA GLN A 392 13.45 -8.92 15.53
C GLN A 392 12.57 -7.77 16.00
N ALA A 393 12.98 -6.54 15.71
CA ALA A 393 12.12 -5.40 15.89
C ALA A 393 11.35 -5.11 14.58
N CYS A 394 10.03 -4.98 14.70
CA CYS A 394 9.10 -4.70 13.61
C CYS A 394 8.56 -3.28 13.79
N TYR A 395 8.41 -2.52 12.70
CA TYR A 395 8.13 -1.08 12.82
C TYR A 395 7.09 -0.54 11.84
N TYR A 396 6.79 -1.28 10.77
CA TYR A 396 5.84 -0.84 9.76
C TYR A 396 5.02 -2.03 9.28
N LEU A 397 3.72 -1.80 9.12
CA LEU A 397 2.76 -2.73 8.52
C LEU A 397 2.16 -2.05 7.29
N GLY A 398 1.99 -2.80 6.20
CA GLY A 398 1.15 -2.39 5.08
C GLY A 398 0.30 -3.56 4.62
N PHE A 399 -0.94 -3.28 4.21
CA PHE A 399 -1.84 -4.30 3.67
C PHE A 399 -2.52 -3.78 2.42
N GLU A 400 -2.11 -4.28 1.26
CA GLU A 400 -2.69 -3.90 -0.02
C GLU A 400 -2.67 -5.08 -1.00
N HIS A 401 -3.66 -5.11 -1.90
CA HIS A 401 -3.76 -6.11 -2.97
C HIS A 401 -3.59 -7.57 -2.48
N GLY A 402 -4.19 -7.89 -1.33
CA GLY A 402 -4.13 -9.24 -0.73
C GLY A 402 -2.79 -9.61 -0.11
N ARG A 403 -1.89 -8.64 0.10
CA ARG A 403 -0.54 -8.85 0.62
C ARG A 403 -0.30 -8.04 1.88
N VAL A 404 0.14 -8.74 2.93
CA VAL A 404 0.57 -8.11 4.17
C VAL A 404 2.09 -7.98 4.13
N CYS A 405 2.62 -6.77 4.23
CA CYS A 405 4.05 -6.54 4.30
C CYS A 405 4.45 -5.95 5.64
N VAL A 406 5.55 -6.45 6.20
CA VAL A 406 6.09 -6.03 7.49
C VAL A 406 7.54 -5.62 7.31
N ALA A 407 7.86 -4.40 7.73
CA ALA A 407 9.23 -3.89 7.76
C ALA A 407 9.88 -4.18 9.11
N THR A 408 11.10 -4.71 9.05
CA THR A 408 11.94 -5.08 10.18
C THR A 408 13.33 -4.46 10.05
N ILE A 409 14.16 -4.59 11.09
CA ILE A 409 15.58 -4.20 11.01
C ILE A 409 16.39 -4.96 9.94
N GLN A 410 15.96 -6.15 9.52
CA GLN A 410 16.68 -6.96 8.53
C GLN A 410 16.18 -6.77 7.10
N GLY A 411 14.93 -6.33 6.93
CA GLY A 411 14.30 -6.24 5.61
C GLY A 411 12.78 -6.32 5.69
N LEU A 412 12.18 -6.74 4.59
CA LEU A 412 10.73 -6.78 4.41
C LEU A 412 10.24 -8.22 4.33
N TYR A 413 9.24 -8.56 5.13
CA TYR A 413 8.51 -9.81 5.01
C TYR A 413 7.19 -9.56 4.33
N ILE A 414 6.92 -10.25 3.22
CA ILE A 414 5.70 -10.15 2.45
C ILE A 414 4.95 -11.47 2.57
N PHE A 415 3.68 -11.39 2.98
CA PHE A 415 2.80 -12.52 3.19
C PHE A 415 1.61 -12.47 2.24
N THR A 416 1.29 -13.62 1.66
CA THR A 416 0.06 -13.84 0.90
C THR A 416 -0.71 -14.99 1.54
N PHE A 417 -2.00 -14.81 1.76
CA PHE A 417 -2.85 -15.79 2.45
C PHE A 417 -3.80 -16.49 1.46
N GLY A 418 -3.72 -17.81 1.35
CA GLY A 418 -4.67 -18.64 0.59
C GLY A 418 -6.03 -18.74 1.29
N THR A 419 -7.05 -19.22 0.59
CA THR A 419 -8.45 -19.31 1.07
C THR A 419 -8.65 -20.20 2.31
N ASP A 420 -7.72 -21.11 2.56
CA ASP A 420 -7.63 -21.97 3.75
C ASP A 420 -6.83 -21.35 4.92
N LEU A 421 -6.42 -20.09 4.75
CA LEU A 421 -5.53 -19.34 5.63
C LEU A 421 -4.08 -19.87 5.64
N SER A 422 -3.68 -20.67 4.64
CA SER A 422 -2.27 -20.98 4.42
C SER A 422 -1.51 -19.70 4.06
N ALA A 423 -0.35 -19.50 4.65
CA ALA A 423 0.50 -18.35 4.36
C ALA A 423 1.67 -18.76 3.45
N LYS A 424 1.94 -17.96 2.43
CA LYS A 424 3.20 -17.94 1.70
C LYS A 424 3.98 -16.72 2.16
N ALA A 425 5.28 -16.89 2.39
CA ALA A 425 6.14 -15.82 2.87
C ALA A 425 7.31 -15.58 1.90
N VAL A 426 7.67 -14.32 1.73
CA VAL A 426 8.84 -13.89 0.96
C VAL A 426 9.58 -12.84 1.76
N PHE A 427 10.91 -12.94 1.75
CA PHE A 427 11.78 -11.97 2.38
C PHE A 427 12.55 -11.16 1.33
N VAL A 428 12.53 -9.84 1.47
CA VAL A 428 13.33 -8.91 0.68
C VAL A 428 14.41 -8.32 1.58
N ARG A 429 15.68 -8.51 1.18
CA ARG A 429 16.87 -8.12 1.94
C ARG A 429 17.58 -6.92 1.30
N PRO A 430 17.21 -5.67 1.61
CA PRO A 430 17.83 -4.48 1.03
C PRO A 430 19.28 -4.21 1.48
N SER A 431 19.75 -4.83 2.57
CA SER A 431 21.12 -4.65 3.11
C SER A 431 21.81 -5.95 3.50
N ILE A 432 23.15 -5.94 3.49
CA ILE A 432 24.00 -7.07 3.88
C ILE A 432 24.05 -7.22 5.40
N GLU A 433 24.14 -6.10 6.11
CA GLU A 433 24.30 -6.09 7.57
C GLU A 433 22.98 -5.68 8.25
N PRO A 434 22.51 -6.45 9.26
CA PRO A 434 21.44 -5.97 10.12
C PRO A 434 21.90 -4.67 10.79
N SER A 435 21.04 -3.65 10.80
CA SER A 435 21.37 -2.38 11.46
C SER A 435 21.73 -2.64 12.92
N THR A 436 22.97 -2.38 13.30
CA THR A 436 23.41 -2.37 14.70
C THR A 436 22.99 -1.09 15.41
N SER A 437 22.60 -0.05 14.66
CA SER A 437 22.05 1.18 15.21
C SER A 437 20.55 1.05 15.45
N SER A 438 20.06 1.71 16.49
CA SER A 438 18.64 1.86 16.84
C SER A 438 17.82 2.66 15.82
N TYR A 439 18.41 3.03 14.68
CA TYR A 439 17.75 3.81 13.65
C TYR A 439 16.97 2.89 12.71
N TYR A 440 15.68 3.21 12.52
CA TYR A 440 14.77 2.53 11.61
C TYR A 440 15.30 2.64 10.17
N PRO A 441 15.77 1.54 9.55
CA PRO A 441 16.32 1.61 8.21
C PRO A 441 15.25 1.87 7.14
N ILE A 442 13.97 1.64 7.49
CA ILE A 442 12.79 1.89 6.67
C ILE A 442 11.84 2.77 7.50
N SER A 443 11.63 4.01 7.07
CA SER A 443 10.70 4.96 7.70
C SER A 443 9.28 4.90 7.10
N CYS A 444 9.14 4.43 5.85
CA CYS A 444 7.86 4.24 5.19
C CYS A 444 7.91 3.17 4.10
N MET A 445 6.75 2.58 3.82
CA MET A 445 6.57 1.56 2.79
C MET A 445 5.16 1.63 2.20
N GLN A 446 5.05 1.38 0.90
CA GLN A 446 3.80 1.22 0.19
C GLN A 446 3.85 0.05 -0.79
N LEU A 447 2.73 -0.63 -0.93
CA LEU A 447 2.52 -1.74 -1.85
C LEU A 447 1.59 -1.28 -2.98
N THR A 448 1.90 -1.70 -4.20
CA THR A 448 0.97 -1.69 -5.33
C THR A 448 0.71 -3.13 -5.76
N ASP A 449 -0.17 -3.32 -6.73
CA ASP A 449 -0.42 -4.62 -7.35
C ASP A 449 0.87 -5.22 -7.93
N ARG A 450 1.81 -4.37 -8.36
CA ARG A 450 3.02 -4.74 -9.11
C ARG A 450 4.34 -4.55 -8.37
N ARG A 451 4.43 -3.60 -7.43
CA ARG A 451 5.69 -3.15 -6.84
C ARG A 451 5.57 -2.94 -5.34
N ILE A 452 6.73 -2.93 -4.70
CA ILE A 452 6.90 -2.46 -3.34
C ILE A 452 7.82 -1.24 -3.37
N TYR A 453 7.39 -0.18 -2.71
CA TYR A 453 8.12 1.06 -2.55
C TYR A 453 8.45 1.21 -1.08
N PHE A 454 9.68 1.60 -0.77
CA PHE A 454 10.08 1.84 0.60
C PHE A 454 11.25 2.81 0.64
N THR A 455 11.32 3.58 1.72
CA THR A 455 12.47 4.43 2.04
C THR A 455 13.63 3.55 2.52
N TRP A 456 14.84 3.91 2.17
CA TRP A 456 16.03 3.19 2.62
C TRP A 456 17.25 4.13 2.68
N GLU A 457 18.21 3.83 3.54
CA GLU A 457 19.52 4.51 3.58
C GLU A 457 20.44 3.92 2.49
N ASP A 458 20.62 4.61 1.36
CA ASP A 458 21.36 4.09 0.20
C ASP A 458 22.81 3.68 0.53
N ALA A 459 23.46 4.35 1.49
CA ALA A 459 24.79 3.97 1.98
C ALA A 459 24.85 2.53 2.53
N ARG A 460 23.72 2.00 3.01
CA ARG A 460 23.59 0.62 3.51
C ARG A 460 23.02 -0.34 2.48
N ARG A 461 22.67 0.12 1.28
CA ARG A 461 22.11 -0.72 0.23
C ARG A 461 23.13 -1.79 -0.18
N ARG A 462 22.62 -2.98 -0.45
CA ARG A 462 23.34 -4.04 -1.17
C ARG A 462 23.86 -3.54 -2.53
N GLN A 463 25.17 -3.29 -2.60
CA GLN A 463 25.84 -2.83 -3.83
C GLN A 463 25.99 -3.92 -4.88
N ASP A 464 25.86 -5.19 -4.48
CA ASP A 464 25.90 -6.36 -5.36
C ASP A 464 24.61 -6.53 -6.19
N ILE A 465 23.56 -5.76 -5.87
CA ILE A 465 22.32 -5.76 -6.65
C ILE A 465 22.41 -4.66 -7.71
N PRO A 466 22.45 -5.03 -9.01
CA PRO A 466 22.45 -4.04 -10.07
C PRO A 466 21.13 -3.27 -10.05
N LEU A 467 21.23 -1.95 -10.12
CA LEU A 467 20.06 -1.11 -10.33
C LEU A 467 19.54 -1.31 -11.75
N PHE A 468 18.24 -1.44 -11.87
CA PHE A 468 17.56 -1.56 -13.15
C PHE A 468 17.56 -0.20 -13.83
N GLU A 469 18.36 -0.10 -14.89
CA GLU A 469 18.30 1.00 -15.83
C GLU A 469 17.14 0.80 -16.78
N ASP A 470 16.24 1.77 -16.81
CA ASP A 470 15.06 1.71 -17.63
C ASP A 470 15.28 2.52 -18.92
N PRO A 471 15.53 1.87 -20.07
CA PRO A 471 15.96 2.55 -21.29
C PRO A 471 14.89 3.50 -21.86
N GLU A 472 13.62 3.31 -21.53
CA GLU A 472 12.54 4.21 -21.98
C GLU A 472 12.55 5.55 -21.22
N ASN A 473 12.99 5.58 -19.94
CA ASN A 473 13.08 6.84 -19.19
C ASN A 473 14.23 7.73 -19.67
N ALA A 474 15.22 7.16 -20.37
CA ALA A 474 16.29 7.95 -20.96
C ALA A 474 15.79 8.86 -22.09
N GLN A 475 14.61 8.58 -22.68
CA GLN A 475 14.04 9.36 -23.77
C GLN A 475 13.10 10.49 -23.32
N GLU A 476 12.47 10.39 -22.15
CA GLU A 476 11.59 11.46 -21.62
C GLU A 476 12.34 12.68 -21.10
N LEU A 477 13.66 12.59 -20.92
CA LEU A 477 14.51 13.63 -20.36
C LEU A 477 15.29 14.37 -21.46
N GLN A 478 14.75 15.48 -21.96
CA GLN A 478 15.63 16.56 -22.42
C GLN A 478 16.03 17.40 -21.20
N PRO A 479 17.33 17.50 -20.86
CA PRO A 479 17.80 18.20 -19.67
C PRO A 479 17.81 19.70 -19.93
N SER A 480 16.67 20.37 -19.82
CA SER A 480 16.65 21.81 -19.64
C SER A 480 16.17 22.13 -18.23
N MET A 481 17.15 22.38 -17.36
CA MET A 481 17.00 22.95 -16.02
C MET A 481 16.57 21.98 -14.91
N THR A 482 17.57 21.41 -14.23
CA THR A 482 17.41 21.04 -12.82
C THR A 482 17.23 22.33 -12.01
N PRO A 483 16.15 22.49 -11.22
CA PRO A 483 16.06 23.57 -10.25
C PRO A 483 17.19 23.36 -9.23
N ASN A 484 18.16 24.27 -9.20
CA ASN A 484 19.27 24.22 -8.27
C ASN A 484 18.75 24.47 -6.84
N LEU A 485 19.49 24.00 -5.83
CA LEU A 485 19.26 24.25 -4.39
C LEU A 485 19.07 25.73 -3.99
N ASP A 486 19.26 26.68 -4.91
CA ASP A 486 18.97 28.11 -4.75
C ASP A 486 17.48 28.43 -4.55
N LEU A 487 16.57 27.46 -4.69
CA LEU A 487 15.12 27.69 -4.55
C LEU A 487 14.72 28.18 -3.14
N GLU A 488 15.34 27.66 -2.08
CA GLU A 488 15.11 28.16 -0.72
C GLU A 488 15.65 29.59 -0.55
N LEU A 489 16.79 29.90 -1.16
CA LEU A 489 17.37 31.25 -1.18
C LEU A 489 16.46 32.22 -1.96
N GLN A 490 15.87 31.78 -3.07
CA GLN A 490 14.95 32.58 -3.89
C GLN A 490 13.62 32.81 -3.19
N VAL A 491 13.04 31.81 -2.51
CA VAL A 491 11.83 31.97 -1.68
C VAL A 491 12.10 32.86 -0.47
N TRP A 492 13.26 32.70 0.18
CA TRP A 492 13.69 33.56 1.28
C TRP A 492 13.89 35.02 0.80
N MET A 493 14.54 35.24 -0.34
CA MET A 493 14.73 36.56 -0.94
C MET A 493 13.41 37.19 -1.40
N ALA A 494 12.46 36.40 -1.92
CA ALA A 494 11.14 36.90 -2.32
C ALA A 494 10.29 37.34 -1.11
N ARG A 495 10.43 36.67 0.05
CA ARG A 495 9.73 37.02 1.30
C ARG A 495 10.34 38.21 2.04
N HIS A 496 11.65 38.44 1.92
CA HIS A 496 12.38 39.46 2.68
C HIS A 496 12.87 40.65 1.83
N GLY A 497 12.62 40.63 0.52
CA GLY A 497 12.94 41.70 -0.41
C GLY A 497 11.76 42.65 -0.64
N ARG A 498 11.32 43.37 0.40
CA ARG A 498 10.57 44.63 0.30
C ARG A 498 10.95 45.58 1.42
#